data_AF-A0A7W0LQA1-F1
#
_entry.id   AF-A0A7W0LQA1-F1
#
_cell.length_a   1.000
_cell.length_b   1.000
_cell.length_c   1.000
_cell.angle_alpha   90.00
_cell.angle_beta   90.00
_cell.angle_gamma   90.00
#
_symmetry.space_group_name_H-M   'P 1'
#
loop_
_entity.id
_entity.type
_entity.pdbx_description
1 polymer ?
#
loop_
_entity_poly.entity_id
_entity_poly.type
_entity_poly.pdbx_seq_one_letter_code
_entity_poly.pdbx_strand_id
1 'polypeptide(L)'
;MNRADVAAAVLWSAVTLYAIFAGADFGAGIWDLLAGGDKRGERPRGLIDRVITPVWEANHVWLIFSLIVAWTAFPEGFAAITTTCFVPLSLAALGIVLRGGAFAFRHMSGRPAERRLHGGVFAFASLLTPFALG
;
A
#
# COMPACT_ATOMS: atom_id res chain seq x y z
N MET A 1 20.18 6.24 -26.42
CA MET A 1 19.26 5.42 -25.60
C MET A 1 18.43 4.55 -26.52
N ASN A 2 18.46 3.25 -26.28
CA ASN A 2 17.57 2.28 -26.92
C ASN A 2 16.17 2.34 -26.28
N ARG A 3 15.15 1.79 -26.93
CA ARG A 3 13.77 1.67 -26.41
C ARG A 3 13.73 0.96 -25.05
N ALA A 4 14.59 -0.05 -24.86
CA ALA A 4 14.74 -0.75 -23.59
C ALA A 4 15.20 0.20 -22.47
N ASP A 5 16.19 1.07 -22.74
CA ASP A 5 16.70 2.04 -21.75
C ASP A 5 15.61 3.04 -21.34
N VAL A 6 14.80 3.49 -22.31
CA VAL A 6 13.67 4.39 -22.04
C VAL A 6 12.62 3.69 -21.17
N ALA A 7 12.25 2.45 -21.50
CA ALA A 7 11.30 1.67 -20.71
C ALA A 7 11.81 1.41 -19.28
N ALA A 8 13.10 1.10 -19.13
CA ALA A 8 13.73 0.93 -17.83
C ALA A 8 13.71 2.23 -17.02
N ALA A 9 14.01 3.38 -17.64
CA ALA A 9 13.94 4.68 -16.98
C ALA A 9 12.51 5.05 -16.54
N VAL A 10 11.50 4.74 -17.37
CA VAL A 10 10.08 4.93 -17.01
C VAL A 10 9.69 4.04 -15.84
N LEU A 11 10.05 2.75 -15.88
CA LEU A 11 9.76 1.81 -14.80
C LEU A 11 10.44 2.24 -13.49
N TRP A 12 11.72 2.60 -13.56
CA TRP A 12 12.47 3.09 -12.41
C TRP A 12 11.83 4.34 -11.80
N SER A 13 11.41 5.29 -12.64
CA SER A 13 10.73 6.50 -12.19
C SER A 13 9.40 6.19 -11.52
N ALA A 14 8.59 5.29 -12.10
CA ALA A 14 7.31 4.89 -11.56
C ALA A 14 7.43 4.19 -10.20
N VAL A 15 8.37 3.26 -10.06
CA VAL A 15 8.66 2.58 -8.79
C VAL A 15 9.17 3.57 -7.74
N THR A 16 10.02 4.53 -8.15
CA THR A 16 10.53 5.58 -7.24
C THR A 16 9.41 6.49 -6.75
N LEU A 17 8.53 6.94 -7.64
CA LEU A 17 7.36 7.75 -7.29
C LEU A 17 6.41 6.97 -6.37
N TYR A 18 6.16 5.69 -6.68
CA TYR A 18 5.42 4.81 -5.78
C TYR A 18 6.05 4.79 -4.39
N ALA A 19 7.35 4.53 -4.28
CA ALA A 19 8.03 4.45 -2.98
C ALA A 19 7.93 5.77 -2.19
N ILE A 20 8.10 6.92 -2.85
CA ILE A 20 8.00 8.25 -2.22
C ILE A 20 6.58 8.51 -1.71
N PHE A 21 5.57 8.31 -2.55
CA PHE A 21 4.18 8.60 -2.17
C PHE A 21 3.57 7.53 -1.25
N ALA A 22 4.02 6.28 -1.36
CA ALA A 22 3.61 5.20 -0.48
C ALA A 22 4.17 5.36 0.94
N GLY A 23 5.30 6.08 1.12
CA GLY A 23 5.84 6.39 2.45
C GLY A 23 4.84 7.13 3.35
N ALA A 24 4.10 8.09 2.79
CA ALA A 24 3.06 8.81 3.54
C ALA A 24 1.87 7.90 3.91
N ASP A 25 1.49 7.02 3.00
CA ASP A 25 0.37 6.09 3.15
C ASP A 25 0.67 4.98 4.17
N PHE A 26 1.79 4.27 4.04
CA PHE A 26 2.22 3.27 5.01
C PHE A 26 2.56 3.90 6.37
N GLY A 27 3.21 5.07 6.35
CA GLY A 27 3.51 5.83 7.57
C GLY A 27 2.24 6.17 8.34
N ALA A 28 1.18 6.62 7.68
CA ALA A 28 -0.08 6.90 8.33
C ALA A 28 -0.71 5.67 9.00
N GLY A 29 -0.51 4.47 8.45
CA GLY A 29 -0.89 3.21 9.10
C GLY A 29 -0.15 2.96 10.42
N ILE A 30 1.13 3.32 10.49
CA ILE A 30 1.92 3.25 11.73
C ILE A 30 1.44 4.31 12.72
N TRP A 31 1.16 5.53 12.26
CA TRP A 31 0.61 6.59 13.12
C TRP A 31 -0.77 6.23 13.67
N ASP A 32 -1.63 5.56 12.89
CA ASP A 32 -2.94 5.05 13.32
C ASP A 32 -2.82 4.01 14.45
N LEU A 33 -1.78 3.16 14.40
CA LEU A 33 -1.40 2.21 15.44
C LEU A 33 -0.91 2.91 16.71
N LEU A 34 -0.05 3.92 16.55
CA LEU A 34 0.60 4.63 17.66
C LEU A 34 -0.29 5.72 18.29
N ALA A 35 -1.41 6.07 17.67
CA ALA A 35 -2.34 7.12 18.15
C ALA A 35 -2.98 6.83 19.52
N GLY A 36 -2.78 5.64 20.08
CA GLY A 36 -3.19 5.27 21.44
C GLY A 36 -4.65 4.80 21.55
N GLY A 37 -5.22 4.91 22.75
CA GLY A 37 -6.57 4.44 23.07
C GLY A 37 -7.68 5.26 22.41
N ASP A 38 -8.90 4.71 22.37
CA ASP A 38 -10.02 5.21 21.56
C ASP A 38 -10.25 6.72 21.64
N LYS A 39 -10.26 7.31 22.84
CA LYS A 39 -10.53 8.75 23.03
C LYS A 39 -9.41 9.67 22.54
N ARG A 40 -8.15 9.25 22.69
CA ARG A 40 -6.98 10.07 22.31
C ARG A 40 -6.63 9.90 20.84
N GLY A 41 -6.89 8.71 20.30
CA GLY A 41 -6.65 8.36 18.90
C GLY A 41 -7.77 8.76 17.95
N GLU A 42 -8.99 9.02 18.42
CA GLU A 42 -10.14 9.32 17.53
C GLU A 42 -9.86 10.45 16.54
N ARG A 43 -9.34 11.59 17.01
CA ARG A 43 -9.05 12.74 16.16
C ARG A 43 -7.91 12.47 15.16
N PRO A 44 -6.73 11.94 15.56
CA PRO A 44 -5.71 11.51 14.61
C PRO A 44 -6.21 10.51 13.57
N ARG A 45 -6.96 9.48 13.98
CA ARG A 45 -7.48 8.44 13.08
C ARG A 45 -8.47 8.99 12.06
N GLY A 46 -9.35 9.91 12.48
CA GLY A 46 -10.28 10.58 11.57
C GLY A 46 -9.58 11.49 10.54
N LEU A 47 -8.47 12.13 10.91
CA LEU A 47 -7.65 12.91 9.98
C LEU A 47 -6.92 12.00 8.99
N ILE A 48 -6.32 10.91 9.47
CA ILE A 48 -5.68 9.90 8.63
C ILE A 48 -6.67 9.36 7.59
N ASP A 49 -7.87 8.96 8.04
CA ASP A 49 -8.89 8.41 7.16
C ASP A 49 -9.29 9.39 6.03
N ARG A 50 -9.54 10.67 6.35
CA ARG A 50 -9.90 11.67 5.33
C ARG A 50 -8.78 12.01 4.36
N VAL A 51 -7.55 12.11 4.84
CA VAL A 51 -6.42 12.61 4.03
C VAL A 51 -5.74 11.49 3.26
N ILE A 52 -5.64 10.30 3.84
CA ILE A 52 -4.84 9.21 3.29
C ILE A 52 -5.64 8.34 2.33
N THR A 53 -6.96 8.22 2.48
CA THR A 53 -7.79 7.48 1.52
C THR A 53 -7.53 7.88 0.04
N PRO A 54 -7.58 9.17 -0.36
CA PRO A 54 -7.29 9.55 -1.73
C PRO A 54 -5.81 9.35 -2.12
N VAL A 55 -4.89 9.45 -1.17
CA VAL A 55 -3.45 9.19 -1.41
C VAL A 55 -3.21 7.71 -1.68
N TRP A 56 -3.85 6.82 -0.91
CA TRP A 56 -3.82 5.38 -1.10
C TRP A 56 -4.35 5.01 -2.48
N GLU A 57 -5.49 5.57 -2.90
CA GLU A 57 -6.06 5.33 -4.24
C GLU A 57 -5.09 5.75 -5.35
N ALA A 58 -4.50 6.94 -5.24
CA ALA A 58 -3.50 7.42 -6.20
C ALA A 58 -2.23 6.55 -6.23
N ASN A 59 -1.79 6.04 -5.07
CA ASN A 59 -0.62 5.16 -4.98
C ASN A 59 -0.81 3.84 -5.73
N HIS A 60 -2.03 3.30 -5.77
CA HIS A 60 -2.30 2.07 -6.52
C HIS A 60 -2.16 2.27 -8.03
N VAL A 61 -2.41 3.48 -8.54
CA VAL A 61 -2.18 3.79 -9.95
C VAL A 61 -0.70 3.59 -10.30
N TRP A 62 0.23 4.09 -9.47
CA TRP A 62 1.67 3.91 -9.69
C TRP A 62 2.10 2.44 -9.59
N LEU A 63 1.54 1.71 -8.63
CA LEU A 63 1.83 0.28 -8.46
C LEU A 63 1.40 -0.53 -9.69
N ILE A 64 0.13 -0.39 -10.10
CA ILE A 64 -0.42 -1.12 -11.25
C ILE A 64 0.29 -0.72 -12.54
N PHE A 65 0.58 0.57 -12.72
CA PHE A 65 1.37 1.05 -13.86
C PHE A 65 2.74 0.38 -13.92
N SER A 66 3.45 0.31 -12.78
CA SER A 66 4.77 -0.34 -12.70
C SER A 66 4.70 -1.83 -13.07
N LEU A 67 3.68 -2.55 -12.59
CA LEU A 67 3.47 -3.96 -12.92
C LEU A 67 3.21 -4.16 -14.42
N ILE A 68 2.36 -3.33 -15.03
CA ILE A 68 2.03 -3.41 -16.46
C ILE A 68 3.26 -3.09 -17.31
N VAL A 69 4.02 -2.04 -16.98
CA VAL A 69 5.24 -1.68 -17.71
C VAL A 69 6.28 -2.79 -17.59
N ALA A 70 6.51 -3.33 -16.39
CA ALA A 70 7.44 -4.43 -16.18
C ALA A 70 7.05 -5.67 -16.99
N TRP A 71 5.78 -6.06 -16.96
CA TRP A 71 5.29 -7.20 -17.73
C TRP A 71 5.39 -7.00 -19.25
N THR A 72 5.04 -5.82 -19.74
CA THR A 72 4.98 -5.53 -21.18
C THR A 72 6.38 -5.32 -21.78
N ALA A 73 7.26 -4.59 -21.09
CA ALA A 73 8.58 -4.25 -21.59
C ALA A 73 9.64 -5.31 -21.26
N PHE A 74 9.48 -6.05 -20.16
CA PHE A 74 10.45 -7.02 -19.64
C PHE A 74 9.77 -8.33 -19.18
N PRO A 75 9.08 -9.06 -20.06
CA PRO A 75 8.26 -10.22 -19.68
C PRO A 75 9.04 -11.34 -18.99
N GLU A 76 10.26 -11.63 -19.44
CA GLU A 76 11.13 -12.64 -18.80
C GLU A 76 11.55 -12.20 -17.39
N GLY A 77 11.92 -10.93 -17.22
CA GLY A 77 12.26 -10.36 -15.92
C GLY A 77 11.06 -10.34 -14.96
N PHE A 78 9.88 -9.96 -15.47
CA PHE A 78 8.64 -10.01 -14.72
C PHE A 78 8.30 -11.43 -14.26
N ALA A 79 8.43 -12.43 -15.15
CA ALA A 79 8.18 -13.82 -14.81
C ALA A 79 9.16 -14.34 -13.75
N ALA A 80 10.45 -14.01 -13.88
CA ALA A 80 11.47 -14.38 -12.91
C ALA A 80 11.17 -13.76 -11.53
N ILE A 81 10.90 -12.45 -11.47
CA ILE A 81 10.58 -11.75 -10.22
C ILE A 81 9.32 -12.32 -9.57
N THR A 82 8.23 -12.46 -10.33
CA THR A 82 6.95 -12.92 -9.76
C THR A 82 6.98 -14.37 -9.30
N THR A 83 7.75 -15.23 -9.96
CA THR A 83 7.91 -16.63 -9.56
C THR A 83 8.83 -16.78 -8.35
N THR A 84 9.98 -16.11 -8.35
CA THR A 84 10.93 -16.17 -7.22
C THR A 84 10.37 -15.50 -5.98
N CYS A 85 9.71 -14.35 -6.14
CA CYS A 85 9.13 -13.56 -5.05
C CYS A 85 7.63 -13.85 -4.86
N PHE A 86 7.14 -15.02 -5.26
CA PHE A 86 5.71 -15.34 -5.19
C PHE A 86 5.12 -15.14 -3.78
N VAL A 87 5.78 -15.70 -2.76
CA VAL A 87 5.34 -15.60 -1.36
C VAL A 87 5.34 -14.14 -0.87
N PRO A 88 6.45 -13.38 -0.93
CA PRO A 88 6.44 -11.99 -0.49
C PRO A 88 5.47 -11.11 -1.29
N LEU A 89 5.40 -11.25 -2.62
CA LEU A 89 4.45 -10.47 -3.42
C LEU A 89 2.99 -10.80 -3.09
N SER A 90 2.68 -12.07 -2.77
CA SER A 90 1.34 -12.47 -2.32
C SER A 90 0.99 -11.87 -0.97
N LEU A 91 1.96 -11.79 -0.04
CA LEU A 91 1.77 -11.13 1.26
C LEU A 91 1.58 -9.62 1.11
N ALA A 92 2.32 -8.98 0.21
CA ALA A 92 2.14 -7.57 -0.11
C ALA A 92 0.74 -7.31 -0.72
N ALA A 93 0.32 -8.15 -1.67
CA ALA A 93 -1.02 -8.07 -2.26
C ALA A 93 -2.13 -8.26 -1.22
N LEU A 94 -1.98 -9.23 -0.31
CA LEU A 94 -2.91 -9.44 0.79
C LEU A 94 -2.96 -8.20 1.70
N GLY A 95 -1.81 -7.64 2.07
CA GLY A 95 -1.74 -6.41 2.85
C GLY A 95 -2.46 -5.24 2.18
N ILE A 96 -2.28 -5.06 0.87
CA ILE A 96 -2.99 -4.05 0.09
C ILE A 96 -4.52 -4.24 0.17
N VAL A 97 -5.02 -5.45 -0.06
CA VAL A 97 -6.46 -5.75 0.01
C VAL A 97 -7.02 -5.50 1.40
N LEU A 98 -6.30 -5.93 2.44
CA LEU A 98 -6.70 -5.71 3.83
C LEU A 98 -6.78 -4.21 4.18
N ARG A 99 -5.87 -3.38 3.64
CA ARG A 99 -5.91 -1.92 3.83
C ARG A 99 -7.11 -1.30 3.13
N GLY A 100 -7.34 -1.66 1.86
CA GLY A 100 -8.52 -1.18 1.12
C GLY A 100 -9.84 -1.56 1.80
N GLY A 101 -9.93 -2.80 2.29
CA GLY A 101 -11.06 -3.25 3.10
C GLY A 101 -11.21 -2.46 4.39
N ALA A 102 -10.12 -2.20 5.11
CA ALA A 102 -10.17 -1.43 6.35
C ALA A 102 -10.69 0.01 6.15
N PHE A 103 -10.30 0.69 5.06
CA PHE A 103 -10.85 2.01 4.72
C PHE A 103 -12.36 1.95 4.43
N ALA A 104 -12.80 0.96 3.65
CA ALA A 104 -14.22 0.78 3.31
C ALA A 104 -15.08 0.47 4.55
N PHE A 105 -14.65 -0.47 5.40
CA PHE A 105 -15.41 -0.89 6.57
C PHE A 105 -15.36 0.11 7.73
N ARG A 106 -14.34 0.99 7.81
CA ARG A 106 -14.27 2.06 8.82
C ARG A 106 -15.47 3.01 8.77
N HIS A 107 -15.97 3.30 7.57
CA HIS A 107 -17.14 4.16 7.36
C HIS A 107 -18.46 3.49 7.78
N MET A 108 -18.50 2.15 7.81
CA MET A 108 -19.68 1.35 8.16
C MET A 108 -19.68 0.90 9.63
N SER A 109 -18.54 1.03 10.33
CA SER A 109 -18.36 0.50 11.68
C SER A 109 -19.10 1.32 12.73
N GLY A 110 -20.23 0.80 13.22
CA GLY A 110 -21.03 1.39 14.30
C GLY A 110 -20.58 1.01 15.71
N ARG A 111 -19.86 -0.11 15.87
CA ARG A 111 -19.42 -0.61 17.19
C ARG A 111 -17.95 -0.31 17.50
N PRO A 112 -17.60 0.05 18.76
CA PRO A 112 -16.21 0.31 19.15
C PRO A 112 -15.25 -0.88 18.95
N ALA A 113 -15.74 -2.12 19.10
CA ALA A 113 -14.93 -3.33 18.92
C ALA A 113 -14.55 -3.57 17.45
N GLU A 114 -15.48 -3.32 16.51
CA GLU A 114 -15.23 -3.41 15.07
C GLU A 114 -14.21 -2.35 14.64
N ARG A 115 -14.34 -1.12 15.13
CA ARG A 115 -13.37 -0.04 14.86
C ARG A 115 -11.95 -0.41 15.31
N ARG A 116 -11.80 -1.09 16.46
CA ARG A 116 -10.50 -1.59 16.94
C ARG A 116 -9.95 -2.70 16.06
N LEU A 117 -10.77 -3.67 15.66
CA LEU A 117 -10.34 -4.75 14.77
C LEU A 117 -9.86 -4.20 13.44
N HIS A 118 -10.64 -3.34 12.78
CA HIS A 118 -10.27 -2.76 11.50
C HIS A 118 -9.04 -1.86 11.60
N GLY A 119 -8.86 -1.13 12.70
CA GLY A 119 -7.62 -0.40 12.97
C GLY A 119 -6.40 -1.30 13.16
N GLY A 120 -6.55 -2.41 13.89
CA GLY A 120 -5.48 -3.40 14.03
C GLY A 120 -5.08 -4.05 12.70
N VAL A 121 -6.06 -4.43 11.88
CA VAL A 121 -5.85 -4.98 10.53
C VAL A 121 -5.14 -3.96 9.63
N PHE A 122 -5.59 -2.71 9.64
CA PHE A 122 -4.97 -1.63 8.86
C PHE A 122 -3.52 -1.40 9.24
N ALA A 123 -3.23 -1.34 10.55
CA ALA A 123 -1.89 -1.15 11.07
C ALA A 123 -0.95 -2.31 10.71
N PHE A 124 -1.38 -3.55 10.93
CA PHE A 124 -0.60 -4.74 10.61
C PHE A 124 -0.31 -4.82 9.10
N ALA A 125 -1.33 -4.59 8.27
CA ALA A 125 -1.17 -4.61 6.83
C ALA A 125 -0.25 -3.48 6.32
N SER A 126 -0.22 -2.33 7.00
CA SER A 126 0.69 -1.21 6.70
C SER A 126 2.15 -1.48 7.08
N LEU A 127 2.43 -2.48 7.92
CA LEU A 127 3.77 -2.99 8.21
C LEU A 127 4.16 -4.15 7.28
N LEU A 128 3.23 -5.09 7.08
CA LEU A 128 3.45 -6.29 6.27
C LEU A 128 3.75 -5.93 4.81
N THR A 129 2.99 -5.00 4.23
CA THR A 129 3.11 -4.64 2.81
C THR A 129 4.50 -4.10 2.46
N PRO A 130 5.02 -3.04 3.10
CA PRO A 130 6.35 -2.54 2.78
C PRO A 130 7.43 -3.58 3.12
N PHE A 131 7.33 -4.29 4.24
CA PHE A 131 8.29 -5.36 4.57
C PHE A 131 8.37 -6.44 3.50
N ALA A 132 7.24 -6.84 2.93
CA ALA A 132 7.18 -7.85 1.88
C ALA A 132 7.64 -7.34 0.50
N LEU A 133 7.60 -6.03 0.27
CA LEU A 133 8.14 -5.40 -0.95
C LEU A 133 9.66 -5.19 -0.88
N GLY A 134 10.25 -5.20 0.32
CA GLY A 134 11.68 -4.96 0.57
C GLY A 134 12.00 -3.52 0.92
#